data_AF-A0A418YXV0-F1
#
_entry.id   AF-A0A418YXV0-F1
#
_cell.length_a   1.000
_cell.length_b   1.000
_cell.length_c   1.000
_cell.angle_alpha   90.00
_cell.angle_beta   90.00
_cell.angle_gamma   90.00
#
_symmetry.space_group_name_H-M   'P 1'
#
loop_
_entity.id
_entity.type
_entity.pdbx_description
1 polymer ?
#
loop_
_entity_poly.entity_id
_entity_poly.type
_entity_poly.pdbx_seq_one_letter_code
_entity_poly.pdbx_strand_id
1 'polypeptide(L)' 'MSLRALSRRVKRIEEGRKPRPSPIVLWYGSFDAWVENQILPGIESGALDQHDMIVIVAALRGWEGLYGS' A
#
# COMPACT_ATOMS: atom_id res chain seq x y z
N MET A 1 -33.11 6.98 -18.17
CA MET A 1 -32.01 7.17 -17.20
C MET A 1 -31.74 8.66 -17.06
N SER A 2 -31.68 9.21 -15.84
CA SER A 2 -31.44 10.65 -15.65
C SER A 2 -29.94 10.97 -15.66
N LEU A 3 -29.58 12.20 -16.07
CA LEU A 3 -28.20 12.70 -16.09
C LEU A 3 -27.47 12.46 -14.74
N ARG A 4 -28.21 12.57 -13.63
CA ARG A 4 -27.70 12.34 -12.26
C ARG A 4 -27.28 10.89 -12.01
N ALA A 5 -28.01 9.92 -12.56
CA ALA A 5 -27.65 8.50 -12.46
C ALA A 5 -26.37 8.20 -13.26
N LEU A 6 -26.18 8.89 -14.39
CA LEU A 6 -24.97 8.80 -15.20
C LEU A 6 -23.77 9.42 -14.45
N SER A 7 -23.90 10.63 -13.90
CA SER A 7 -22.82 11.27 -13.12
C SER A 7 -22.39 10.46 -11.90
N ARG A 8 -23.32 9.80 -11.18
CA ARG A 8 -22.98 8.91 -10.06
C ARG A 8 -22.25 7.63 -10.49
N ARG A 9 -22.50 7.14 -11.71
CA ARG A 9 -21.79 5.99 -12.27
C ARG A 9 -20.38 6.40 -12.69
N VAL A 10 -20.23 7.54 -13.36
CA VAL A 10 -18.92 8.10 -13.75
C VAL A 10 -18.05 8.34 -12.51
N LYS A 11 -18.57 9.00 -11.48
CA LYS A 11 -17.85 9.24 -10.22
C LYS A 11 -17.36 7.93 -9.56
N ARG A 12 -18.18 6.86 -9.55
CA ARG A 12 -17.77 5.55 -9.02
C ARG A 12 -16.68 4.88 -9.85
N ILE A 13 -16.70 5.05 -11.17
CA ILE A 13 -15.68 4.51 -12.07
C ILE A 13 -14.36 5.29 -11.89
N GLU A 14 -14.43 6.61 -11.71
CA GLU A 14 -13.27 7.47 -11.43
C GLU A 14 -12.69 7.19 -10.04
N GLU A 15 -13.53 7.03 -9.01
CA GLU A 15 -13.11 6.67 -7.66
C GLU A 15 -12.55 5.25 -7.57
N GLY A 16 -13.10 4.30 -8.35
CA GLY A 16 -12.57 2.95 -8.47
C GLY A 16 -11.24 2.87 -9.23
N ARG A 17 -10.90 3.91 -9.99
CA ARG A 17 -9.60 4.08 -10.66
C ARG A 17 -8.59 4.86 -9.84
N LYS A 18 -9.00 5.54 -8.77
CA LYS A 18 -8.05 6.12 -7.83
C LYS A 18 -7.49 4.99 -6.98
N PRO A 19 -6.19 4.70 -7.08
CA PRO A 19 -5.62 3.72 -6.19
C PRO A 19 -5.77 4.24 -4.78
N ARG A 20 -6.30 3.38 -3.93
CA ARG A 20 -6.43 3.70 -2.53
C ARG A 20 -5.01 3.68 -1.97
N PRO A 21 -4.64 4.65 -1.12
CA PRO A 21 -3.37 4.60 -0.44
C PRO A 21 -3.22 3.24 0.24
N SER A 22 -2.07 2.61 0.02
CA SER A 22 -1.70 1.32 0.61
C SER A 22 -1.95 1.35 2.12
N PRO A 23 -2.47 0.27 2.74
CA PRO A 23 -2.63 0.18 4.19
C PRO A 23 -1.34 0.50 4.95
N ILE A 24 -0.17 0.19 4.37
CA ILE A 24 1.14 0.48 4.97
C ILE A 24 1.34 1.99 5.07
N VAL A 25 1.10 2.73 3.98
CA VAL A 25 1.17 4.21 3.98
C VAL A 25 0.14 4.81 4.93
N LEU A 26 -1.06 4.25 5.02
CA LEU A 26 -2.10 4.73 5.93
C LEU A 26 -1.72 4.57 7.41
N TRP A 27 -1.07 3.47 7.79
CA TRP A 27 -0.74 3.18 9.18
C TRP A 27 0.59 3.76 9.63
N TYR A 28 1.58 3.82 8.72
CA TYR A 28 2.95 4.20 9.05
C TYR A 28 3.36 5.54 8.42
N GLY A 29 2.49 6.20 7.68
CA GLY A 29 2.76 7.48 7.00
C GLY A 29 3.55 7.33 5.70
N SER A 30 4.43 6.34 5.62
CA SER A 30 5.10 5.91 4.40
C SER A 30 5.53 4.45 4.49
N PHE A 31 5.81 3.84 3.33
CA PHE A 31 6.38 2.51 3.27
C PHE A 31 7.79 2.45 3.90
N ASP A 32 8.60 3.48 3.67
CA ASP A 32 9.96 3.55 4.22
C ASP A 32 9.92 3.67 5.75
N ALA A 33 8.97 4.45 6.29
CA ALA A 33 8.75 4.55 7.74
C ALA A 33 8.32 3.22 8.36
N TRP A 34 7.56 2.39 7.64
CA TRP A 34 7.24 1.04 8.09
C TRP A 34 8.50 0.15 8.15
N VAL A 35 9.34 0.19 7.11
CA VAL A 35 10.59 -0.58 7.07
C VAL A 35 11.51 -0.17 8.21
N GLU A 36 11.72 1.13 8.40
CA GLU A 36 12.60 1.67 9.44
C GLU A 36 12.12 1.39 10.86
N ASN A 37 10.81 1.54 11.12
CA ASN A 37 10.30 1.47 12.48
C ASN A 37 9.84 0.07 12.90
N GLN A 38 9.62 -0.87 11.98
CA GLN A 38 9.08 -2.20 12.29
C GLN A 38 9.98 -3.33 11.79
N ILE A 39 10.43 -3.25 10.53
CA ILE A 39 11.16 -4.37 9.91
C ILE A 39 12.61 -4.40 10.38
N LEU A 40 13.32 -3.27 10.34
CA LEU A 40 14.71 -3.21 10.82
C LEU A 40 14.81 -3.60 12.32
N PRO A 41 14.00 -3.05 13.25
CA PRO A 41 14.04 -3.48 14.65
C PRO A 41 13.66 -4.94 14.85
N GLY A 42 12.74 -5.47 14.05
CA GLY A 42 12.36 -6.88 14.10
C GLY A 42 13.49 -7.81 13.65
N ILE A 43 14.28 -7.41 12.65
CA ILE A 43 15.48 -8.14 12.22
C ILE A 43 16.57 -8.04 13.29
N GLU A 44 16.84 -6.84 13.81
CA GLU A 44 17.87 -6.62 14.81
C GLU A 44 17.60 -7.37 16.13
N SER A 45 16.33 -7.50 16.51
CA SER A 45 15.90 -8.28 17.68
C SER A 45 15.88 -9.80 17.43
N GLY A 46 16.07 -10.25 16.19
CA GLY A 46 15.96 -11.65 15.79
C GLY A 46 14.53 -12.18 15.74
N ALA A 47 13.53 -11.31 15.87
CA ALA A 47 12.11 -11.67 15.74
C ALA A 47 11.71 -11.94 14.27
N LEU A 48 12.46 -11.37 13.33
CA LEU A 48 12.26 -11.51 11.89
C LEU A 48 13.55 -12.02 11.24
N ASP A 49 13.42 -12.92 10.26
CA ASP A 49 14.55 -13.34 9.46
C ASP A 49 14.88 -12.27 8.39
N GLN A 50 16.17 -11.97 8.25
CA GLN A 50 16.65 -10.94 7.32
C GLN A 50 16.37 -11.30 5.85
N HIS A 51 16.57 -12.56 5.46
CA HIS A 51 16.45 -12.99 4.06
C HIS A 51 14.98 -13.01 3.64
N ASP A 52 14.11 -13.52 4.50
CA ASP A 52 12.66 -13.53 4.26
C ASP A 52 12.11 -12.11 4.16
N MET A 53 12.56 -11.20 5.04
CA MET A 53 12.11 -9.82 5.03
C MET A 53 12.53 -9.05 3.79
N ILE A 54 13.69 -9.32 3.20
CA ILE A 54 14.09 -8.71 1.92
C ILE A 54 13.08 -9.07 0.82
N VAL A 55 12.69 -10.35 0.73
CA VAL A 55 11.75 -10.81 -0.31
C VAL A 55 10.35 -10.21 -0.10
N ILE A 56 9.88 -10.20 1.14
CA ILE A 56 8.55 -9.68 1.50
C ILE A 56 8.47 -8.16 1.27
N VAL A 57 9.48 -7.39 1.69
CA VAL A 57 9.53 -5.95 1.47
C VAL A 57 9.57 -5.64 -0.03
N ALA A 58 10.36 -6.36 -0.82
CA ALA A 58 10.41 -6.19 -2.28
C ALA A 58 9.06 -6.49 -2.94
N ALA A 59 8.38 -7.57 -2.54
CA ALA A 59 7.07 -7.95 -3.07
C ALA A 59 6.00 -6.89 -2.75
N LEU A 60 5.95 -6.41 -1.51
CA LEU A 60 5.00 -5.37 -1.08
C LEU A 60 5.28 -4.02 -1.75
N ARG A 61 6.55 -3.68 -1.97
CA ARG A 61 6.93 -2.47 -2.71
C ARG A 61 6.52 -2.55 -4.18
N GLY A 62 6.69 -3.71 -4.81
CA GLY A 62 6.21 -3.97 -6.16
C GLY A 62 4.69 -3.88 -6.25
N TRP A 63 3.98 -4.41 -5.25
CA TRP A 63 2.52 -4.29 -5.16
C TRP A 63 2.05 -2.84 -5.04
N GLU A 64 2.71 -2.01 -4.21
CA GLU A 64 2.42 -0.56 -4.14
C GLU A 64 2.65 0.13 -5.47
N GLY A 65 3.70 -0.21 -6.20
CA GLY A 65 3.96 0.35 -7.53
C GLY A 65 2.93 -0.03 -8.59
N LEU A 66 2.26 -1.19 -8.43
CA LEU A 66 1.25 -1.69 -9.37
C LEU A 66 -0.16 -1.19 -9.06
N TYR A 67 -0.48 -0.93 -7.79
CA TYR A 67 -1.85 -0.66 -7.33
C TYR A 67 -2.00 0.54 -6.40
N GLY A 68 -0.92 1.28 -6.11
CA GLY A 68 -0.89 2.37 -5.13
C GLY A 68 -0.73 3.79 -5.71
N SER A 69 -0.66 3.98 -7.04
CA SER A 69 -0.32 5.25 -7.72
C SER A 69 -1.44 5.94 -8.52
#